data_AF-A0A7T7D8T0-F1
#
_entry.id   AF-A0A7T7D8T0-F1
#
_cell.length_a   1.000
_cell.length_b   1.000
_cell.length_c   1.000
_cell.angle_alpha   90.00
_cell.angle_beta   90.00
_cell.angle_gamma   90.00
#
_symmetry.space_group_name_H-M   'P 1'
#
loop_
_entity.id
_entity.type
_entity.pdbx_description
1 polymer ?
#
loop_
_entity_poly.entity_id
_entity_poly.type
_entity_poly.pdbx_seq_one_letter_code
_entity_poly.pdbx_strand_id
1 'polypeptide(L)' 'MIILGDLQLGHKDLDTWKPGPNSAGGVSVQIIFQNDTQKTIKYVYFDVVPYNAVKDA' A
#
# COMPACT_ATOMS: atom_id res chain seq x y z
N MET A 1 8.03 -12.14 -14.68
CA MET A 1 6.89 -11.22 -14.86
C MET A 1 6.82 -10.29 -13.67
N ILE A 2 6.26 -9.07 -13.78
CA ILE A 2 5.90 -8.33 -12.55
C ILE A 2 4.60 -8.94 -12.06
N ILE A 3 4.63 -9.51 -10.87
CA ILE A 3 3.47 -10.11 -10.23
C ILE A 3 3.03 -9.11 -9.17
N LEU A 4 1.82 -8.57 -9.33
CA LEU A 4 1.16 -7.86 -8.26
C LEU A 4 0.71 -8.92 -7.24
N GLY A 5 1.20 -8.81 -6.01
CA GLY A 5 0.77 -9.65 -4.90
C GLY A 5 -0.55 -9.10 -4.37
N ASP A 6 -0.50 -8.52 -3.17
CA ASP A 6 -1.67 -7.92 -2.54
C ASP A 6 -1.62 -6.38 -2.53
N LEU A 7 -2.82 -5.80 -2.63
CA LEU A 7 -3.10 -4.44 -2.23
C LEU A 7 -3.86 -4.48 -0.90
N GLN A 8 -3.28 -3.91 0.15
CA GLN A 8 -3.88 -3.92 1.48
C GLN A 8 -4.16 -2.50 1.97
N LEU A 9 -5.35 -2.32 2.56
CA LEU A 9 -5.77 -1.09 3.23
C LEU A 9 -5.80 -1.32 4.74
N GLY A 10 -5.17 -0.45 5.51
CA GLY A 10 -4.98 -0.69 6.94
C GLY A 10 -4.00 0.29 7.56
N HIS A 11 -3.21 -0.17 8.52
CA HIS A 11 -2.11 0.60 9.06
C HIS A 11 -0.96 -0.31 9.50
N LYS A 12 0.25 0.25 9.51
CA LYS A 12 1.40 -0.40 10.15
C LYS A 12 1.32 -0.17 11.65
N ASP A 13 1.18 -1.24 12.41
CA ASP A 13 1.25 -1.23 13.87
C ASP A 13 2.52 -1.95 14.31
N LEU A 14 3.48 -1.18 14.83
CA LEU A 14 4.86 -1.61 15.07
C LEU A 14 5.46 -2.22 13.78
N ASP A 15 5.54 -3.55 13.72
CA ASP A 15 6.05 -4.33 12.57
C ASP A 15 5.02 -5.30 11.97
N THR A 16 3.75 -5.12 12.31
CA THR A 16 2.65 -5.93 11.76
C THR A 16 1.67 -5.06 10.99
N TRP A 17 1.18 -5.57 9.86
CA TRP A 17 0.05 -4.94 9.18
C TRP A 17 -1.26 -5.28 9.89
N LYS A 18 -2.09 -4.27 10.14
CA LYS A 18 -3.42 -4.42 10.75
C LYS A 18 -4.50 -3.87 9.82
N PRO A 19 -5.65 -4.55 9.70
CA PRO A 19 -6.77 -4.02 8.93
C PRO A 19 -7.37 -2.79 9.64
N GLY A 20 -7.91 -1.85 8.86
CA GLY A 20 -8.60 -0.66 9.37
C GLY A 20 -7.68 0.49 9.80
N PRO A 21 -8.26 1.60 10.30
CA PRO A 21 -7.50 2.78 10.70
C PRO A 21 -6.70 2.57 11.99
N ASN A 22 -5.64 3.36 12.17
CA ASN A 22 -4.88 3.41 13.41
C ASN A 22 -5.66 4.14 14.52
N SER A 23 -5.08 4.24 15.73
CA SER A 23 -5.71 4.93 16.88
C SER A 23 -6.02 6.41 16.65
N ALA A 24 -5.42 7.06 15.64
CA ALA A 24 -5.69 8.43 15.24
C ALA A 24 -6.64 8.56 14.04
N GLY A 25 -7.21 7.44 13.55
CA GLY A 25 -8.10 7.44 12.38
C GLY A 25 -7.39 7.41 11.02
N GLY A 26 -6.05 7.35 11.00
CA GLY A 26 -5.26 7.31 9.77
C GLY A 26 -5.30 5.93 9.10
N VAL A 27 -5.42 5.92 7.77
CA VAL A 27 -5.36 4.72 6.93
C VAL A 27 -4.17 4.84 5.98
N SER A 28 -3.49 3.72 5.75
CA SER A 28 -2.34 3.57 4.86
C SER A 28 -2.65 2.52 3.79
N VAL A 29 -1.92 2.59 2.68
CA VAL A 29 -1.94 1.61 1.59
C VAL A 29 -0.61 0.86 1.59
N GLN A 30 -0.68 -0.47 1.59
CA GLN A 30 0.48 -1.33 1.38
C GLN A 30 0.35 -2.04 0.04
N ILE A 31 1.39 -1.92 -0.79
CA ILE A 31 1.47 -2.54 -2.11
C ILE A 31 2.61 -3.55 -2.08
N ILE A 32 2.27 -4.81 -2.33
CA ILE A 32 3.23 -5.92 -2.38
C ILE A 32 3.35 -6.34 -3.85
N PHE A 33 4.56 -6.29 -4.40
CA PHE A 33 4.83 -6.77 -5.75
C PHE A 33 6.13 -7.57 -5.78
N GLN A 34 6.20 -8.52 -6.72
CA GLN A 34 7.37 -9.37 -6.93
C GLN A 34 7.89 -9.20 -8.36
N ASN A 35 9.19 -9.01 -8.48
CA ASN A 35 9.89 -9.15 -9.75
C ASN A 35 10.31 -10.61 -9.95
N ASP A 36 9.51 -11.37 -10.69
CA ASP A 36 9.85 -12.74 -11.06
C ASP A 36 10.56 -12.77 -12.43
N THR A 37 11.57 -11.93 -12.60
CA THR A 37 12.43 -11.92 -13.79
C THR A 37 13.89 -11.79 -13.38
N GLN A 38 14.80 -12.19 -14.26
CA GLN A 38 16.22 -11.94 -14.10
C GLN A 38 16.64 -10.50 -14.46
N LYS A 39 15.68 -9.66 -14.89
CA LYS A 39 15.96 -8.28 -15.30
C LYS A 39 15.81 -7.34 -14.10
N THR A 40 16.75 -6.43 -13.93
CA THR A 40 16.67 -5.37 -12.92
C THR A 40 15.56 -4.40 -13.26
N ILE A 41 14.69 -4.12 -12.29
CA ILE A 41 13.70 -3.05 -12.40
C ILE A 41 14.38 -1.72 -12.12
N LYS A 42 14.29 -0.78 -13.06
CA LYS A 42 14.84 0.57 -12.91
C LYS A 42 13.88 1.50 -12.17
N TYR A 43 12.59 1.44 -12.50
CA TYR A 43 11.55 2.28 -11.91
C TYR A 43 10.24 1.49 -11.75
N VAL A 44 9.52 1.77 -10.67
CA VAL A 44 8.13 1.35 -10.44
C VAL A 44 7.35 2.57 -9.97
N TYR A 45 6.17 2.77 -10.53
CA TYR A 45 5.28 3.87 -10.16
C TYR A 45 3.96 3.28 -9.68
N PHE A 46 3.44 3.82 -8.58
CA PHE A 46 2.12 3.51 -8.05
C PHE A 46 1.41 4.83 -7.76
N ASP A 47 0.26 5.04 -8.40
CA ASP A 47 -0.61 6.18 -8.12
C ASP A 47 -1.69 5.73 -7.14
N VAL A 48 -1.66 6.30 -5.92
CA VAL A 48 -2.62 5.99 -4.86
C VAL A 48 -3.35 7.28 -4.49
N VAL A 49 -4.67 7.28 -4.68
CA VAL A 49 -5.54 8.40 -4.32
C VAL A 49 -6.41 7.98 -3.14
N PRO A 50 -6.01 8.28 -1.90
CA PRO A 50 -6.85 7.98 -0.74
C PRO A 50 -8.06 8.92 -0.73
N TYR A 51 -9.25 8.35 -0.53
CA TYR A 51 -10.45 9.12 -0.23
C TYR A 51 -10.66 9.15 1.28
N ASN A 52 -10.65 10.34 1.89
CA ASN A 52 -11.24 10.50 3.22
C ASN A 52 -12.76 10.68 3.06
N ALA A 53 -13.55 10.15 3.99
CA ALA A 53 -15.01 10.30 3.95
C ALA A 53 -15.48 11.75 4.22
N VAL A 54 -14.54 12.64 4.63
CA VAL A 54 -14.83 13.99 5.11
C VAL A 54 -14.76 15.05 4.00
N LYS A 55 -14.20 14.72 2.83
CA LYS A 55 -13.92 15.66 1.72
C LYS A 55 -13.07 16.87 2.13
N ASP A 56 -12.31 16.78 3.21
CA ASP A 56 -11.37 17.82 3.57
C ASP A 56 -10.17 17.70 2.62
N ALA A 57 -10.07 18.66 1.69
CA ALA A 57 -8.98 18.83 0.73
C ALA A 57 -7.74 19.43 1.40
#